data_AF-A0A432HF91-F1
#
_entry.id   AF-A0A432HF91-F1
#
_cell.length_a   1.000
_cell.length_b   1.000
_cell.length_c   1.000
_cell.angle_alpha   90.00
_cell.angle_beta   90.00
_cell.angle_gamma   90.00
#
_symmetry.space_group_name_H-M   'P 1'
#
loop_
_entity.id
_entity.type
_entity.pdbx_description
1 polymer ?
#
loop_
_entity_poly.entity_id
_entity_poly.type
_entity_poly.pdbx_seq_one_letter_code
_entity_poly.pdbx_strand_id
1 'polypeptide(L)' 'MPTTFGREILGREVVDESGDKLGHMADFRLDTDTGSIVALLVSIEPDIDPTLLPWPTVDGLLSVPVEEVTAVGATVQLAR' A
#
# COMPACT_ATOMS: atom_id res chain seq x y z
N MET A 1 10.31 24.90 0.69
CA MET A 1 8.95 24.35 0.45
C MET A 1 8.91 23.00 1.14
N PRO A 2 8.12 22.78 2.21
CA PRO A 2 7.94 21.43 2.73
C PRO A 2 7.05 20.68 1.71
N THR A 3 7.65 19.83 0.90
CA THR A 3 6.92 18.95 -0.03
C THR A 3 6.18 17.91 0.79
N THR A 4 4.86 18.05 0.89
CA THR A 4 4.01 17.08 1.58
C THR A 4 3.93 15.82 0.72
N PHE A 5 4.67 14.79 1.12
CA PHE A 5 4.79 13.49 0.43
C PHE A 5 3.45 12.74 0.24
N GLY A 6 2.42 13.09 1.03
CA GLY A 6 1.14 12.38 1.08
C GLY A 6 0.26 12.45 -0.17
N ARG A 7 0.45 13.41 -1.08
CA ARG A 7 -0.29 13.44 -2.36
C ARG A 7 0.41 12.70 -3.49
N GLU A 8 1.73 12.57 -3.42
CA GLU A 8 2.51 11.97 -4.49
C GLU A 8 2.60 10.45 -4.38
N ILE A 9 2.23 9.88 -3.22
CA ILE A 9 2.25 8.43 -3.00
C ILE A 9 1.05 7.72 -3.67
N LEU A 10 -0.08 8.42 -3.83
CA LEU A 10 -1.25 7.88 -4.52
C LEU A 10 -0.91 7.60 -5.99
N GLY A 11 -1.29 6.41 -6.46
CA GLY A 11 -1.00 5.92 -7.80
C GLY A 11 0.42 5.37 -7.97
N ARG A 12 1.29 5.39 -6.94
CA ARG A 12 2.59 4.72 -7.02
C ARG A 12 2.42 3.21 -7.06
N GLU A 13 3.34 2.57 -7.77
CA GLU A 13 3.36 1.12 -7.88
C GLU A 13 3.74 0.52 -6.52
N VAL A 14 2.95 -0.47 -6.11
CA VAL A 14 3.23 -1.28 -4.94
C VAL A 14 3.86 -2.57 -5.43
N VAL A 15 5.07 -2.84 -4.95
CA VAL A 15 5.85 -4.00 -5.32
C VAL A 15 6.18 -4.85 -4.10
N ASP A 16 6.21 -6.15 -4.33
CA ASP A 16 6.58 -7.18 -3.38
C ASP A 16 8.10 -7.21 -3.09
N GLU A 17 8.56 -8.02 -2.14
CA GLU A 17 9.99 -8.25 -1.88
C GLU A 17 10.76 -8.70 -3.15
N SER A 18 10.08 -9.44 -4.03
CA SER A 18 10.65 -9.92 -5.29
C SER A 18 10.72 -8.86 -6.38
N GLY A 19 10.17 -7.65 -6.12
CA GLY A 19 10.00 -6.59 -7.10
C GLY A 19 8.82 -6.80 -8.05
N ASP A 20 7.97 -7.78 -7.77
CA ASP A 20 6.76 -8.05 -8.55
C ASP A 20 5.67 -7.03 -8.23
N LYS A 21 4.92 -6.60 -9.25
CA LYS A 21 3.93 -5.54 -9.10
C LYS A 21 2.61 -6.12 -8.61
N LEU A 22 2.28 -5.81 -7.36
CA LEU A 22 0.97 -6.09 -6.79
C LEU A 22 -0.13 -5.17 -7.33
N GLY A 23 0.21 -3.91 -7.61
CA GLY A 23 -0.75 -2.94 -8.10
C GLY A 23 -0.34 -1.51 -7.84
N HIS A 24 -1.31 -0.67 -7.50
CA HIS A 24 -1.11 0.76 -7.25
C HIS A 24 -1.72 1.21 -5.93
N MET A 25 -1.03 2.14 -5.28
CA MET A 25 -1.44 2.70 -4.00
C MET A 25 -2.70 3.56 -4.19
N ALA A 26 -3.82 3.14 -3.61
CA ALA A 26 -5.13 3.74 -3.84
C ALA A 26 -5.52 4.69 -2.71
N ASP A 27 -5.30 4.30 -1.46
CA ASP A 27 -5.65 5.10 -0.28
C ASP A 27 -4.91 4.59 0.98
N PHE A 28 -5.10 5.19 2.16
CA PHE A 28 -4.46 4.75 3.40
C PHE A 28 -5.38 4.96 4.61
N ARG A 29 -5.25 4.08 5.60
CA ARG A 29 -5.98 4.18 6.86
C ARG A 29 -5.15 4.87 7.91
N LEU A 30 -5.79 5.80 8.59
CA LEU A 30 -5.26 6.50 9.75
C LEU A 30 -5.95 5.97 11.01
N ASP A 31 -5.17 5.77 12.05
CA ASP A 31 -5.69 5.69 13.41
C ASP A 31 -6.16 7.08 13.83
N THR A 32 -7.43 7.19 14.22
CA THR A 32 -8.06 8.48 14.53
C THR A 32 -7.64 9.07 15.88
N ASP A 33 -7.07 8.25 16.77
CA ASP A 33 -6.65 8.67 18.10
C ASP A 33 -5.25 9.28 18.07
N THR A 34 -4.32 8.65 17.33
CA THR A 34 -2.92 9.06 17.21
C THR A 34 -2.60 9.84 15.94
N GLY A 35 -3.45 9.76 14.92
CA GLY A 35 -3.18 10.31 13.58
C GLY A 35 -2.13 9.53 12.78
N SER A 36 -1.75 8.34 13.23
CA SER A 36 -0.73 7.52 12.58
C SER A 36 -1.33 6.71 11.41
N ILE A 37 -0.56 6.51 10.34
CA ILE A 37 -0.95 5.58 9.27
C ILE A 37 -0.83 4.15 9.79
N VAL A 38 -1.92 3.38 9.72
CA VAL A 38 -1.96 1.98 10.17
C VAL A 38 -1.95 0.98 9.02
N ALA A 39 -2.48 1.37 7.86
CA ALA A 39 -2.51 0.51 6.68
C ALA A 39 -2.51 1.32 5.38
N LEU A 40 -1.97 0.74 4.32
CA LEU A 40 -2.09 1.19 2.95
C LEU A 40 -3.14 0.36 2.23
N LEU A 41 -4.01 1.01 1.47
CA LEU A 41 -5.00 0.39 0.60
C LEU A 41 -4.45 0.36 -0.82
N VAL A 42 -4.31 -0.83 -1.35
CA VAL A 42 -3.70 -1.10 -2.65
C VAL A 42 -4.76 -1.64 -3.60
N SER A 43 -4.88 -1.01 -4.75
CA SER A 43 -5.69 -1.52 -5.86
C SER A 43 -4.83 -2.52 -6.62
N ILE A 44 -5.15 -3.80 -6.46
CA ILE A 44 -4.39 -4.90 -7.07
C ILE A 44 -4.69 -5.02 -8.56
N GLU A 45 -3.72 -5.51 -9.32
CA GLU A 45 -3.93 -5.82 -10.73
C GLU A 45 -5.01 -6.91 -10.88
N PRO A 46 -5.82 -6.86 -11.96
CA PRO A 46 -6.93 -7.81 -12.15
C PRO A 46 -6.49 -9.26 -12.39
N ASP A 47 -5.20 -9.48 -12.67
CA ASP A 47 -4.58 -10.80 -12.87
C ASP A 47 -4.14 -11.44 -11.53
N ILE A 48 -4.21 -10.71 -10.43
CA ILE A 48 -3.79 -11.17 -9.11
C ILE A 48 -5.01 -11.59 -8.29
N ASP A 49 -4.99 -12.83 -7.81
CA ASP A 49 -6.01 -13.33 -6.89
C ASP A 49 -5.78 -12.81 -5.46
N PRO A 50 -6.63 -11.90 -4.93
CA PRO A 50 -6.48 -11.37 -3.58
C PRO A 50 -6.59 -12.45 -2.50
N THR A 51 -7.24 -13.57 -2.81
CA THR A 51 -7.43 -14.68 -1.87
C THR A 51 -6.15 -15.47 -1.59
N LEU A 52 -5.13 -15.32 -2.44
CA LEU A 52 -3.81 -15.93 -2.27
C LEU A 52 -2.88 -15.04 -1.43
N LEU A 53 -3.27 -13.80 -1.18
CA LEU A 53 -2.47 -12.84 -0.43
C LEU A 53 -2.79 -12.93 1.07
N PRO A 54 -1.81 -12.65 1.95
CA PRO A 54 -1.99 -12.76 3.40
C PRO A 54 -2.82 -11.61 4.00
N TRP A 55 -3.12 -10.57 3.22
CA TRP A 55 -3.79 -9.36 3.68
C TRP A 55 -5.27 -9.35 3.31
N PRO A 56 -6.14 -8.82 4.19
CA PRO A 56 -7.56 -8.73 3.88
C PRO A 56 -7.84 -7.69 2.79
N THR A 57 -8.82 -7.97 1.95
CA THR A 57 -9.39 -6.99 1.02
C THR A 57 -10.53 -6.24 1.70
N VAL A 58 -10.54 -4.91 1.61
CA VAL A 58 -11.62 -4.07 2.11
C VAL A 58 -12.05 -3.10 1.01
N ASP A 59 -13.35 -3.06 0.71
CA ASP A 59 -13.93 -2.26 -0.38
C ASP A 59 -13.28 -2.52 -1.75
N GLY A 60 -12.80 -3.76 -1.98
CA GLY A 60 -12.10 -4.15 -3.21
C GLY A 60 -10.63 -3.76 -3.26
N LEU A 61 -10.08 -3.16 -2.19
CA LEU A 61 -8.67 -2.79 -2.07
C LEU A 61 -7.97 -3.71 -1.07
N LEU A 62 -6.76 -4.13 -1.38
CA LEU A 62 -5.93 -4.91 -0.49
C LEU A 62 -5.40 -4.03 0.65
N SER A 63 -5.70 -4.38 1.89
CA SER A 63 -5.34 -3.62 3.08
C SER A 63 -4.03 -4.13 3.68
N VAL A 64 -2.91 -3.54 3.25
CA VAL A 64 -1.56 -3.89 3.70
C VAL A 64 -1.20 -3.08 4.94
N PRO A 65 -0.83 -3.70 6.07
CA PRO A 65 -0.46 -2.96 7.27
C PRO A 65 0.89 -2.25 7.06
N VAL A 66 1.06 -1.08 7.70
CA VAL A 66 2.27 -0.25 7.51
C VAL A 66 3.56 -0.94 7.95
N GLU A 67 3.46 -1.92 8.86
CA GLU A 67 4.59 -2.74 9.33
C GLU A 67 5.18 -3.62 8.21
N GLU A 68 4.40 -3.94 7.18
CA GLU A 68 4.84 -4.70 6.01
C GLU A 68 5.44 -3.78 4.93
N VAL A 69 5.56 -2.47 5.17
CA VAL A 69 6.12 -1.53 4.20
C VAL A 69 7.58 -1.26 4.56
N THR A 70 8.50 -1.70 3.71
CA THR A 70 9.95 -1.51 3.93
C THR A 70 10.40 -0.11 3.52
N ALA A 71 9.94 0.36 2.37
CA ALA A 71 10.38 1.64 1.84
C ALA A 71 9.29 2.31 1.02
N VAL A 72 9.22 3.63 1.13
CA VAL A 72 8.33 4.46 0.33
C VAL A 72 9.19 5.46 -0.45
N GLY A 73 9.51 5.08 -1.69
CA GLY A 73 10.28 5.89 -2.64
C GLY A 73 9.48 6.06 -3.92
N ALA A 74 10.12 6.00 -5.08
CA ALA A 74 9.42 6.01 -6.38
C ALA A 74 8.35 4.91 -6.49
N THR A 75 8.58 3.78 -5.82
CA THR A 75 7.62 2.70 -5.59
C THR A 75 7.44 2.47 -4.09
N VAL A 76 6.33 1.83 -3.72
CA VAL A 76 6.10 1.34 -2.36
C VAL A 76 6.58 -0.11 -2.31
N GLN A 77 7.63 -0.36 -1.54
CA GLN A 77 8.20 -1.71 -1.39
C GLN A 77 7.67 -2.36 -0.13
N LEU A 78 7.10 -3.55 -0.31
CA LEU A 78 6.71 -4.41 0.81
C LEU A 78 7.93 -5.17 1.34
N ALA A 79 7.88 -5.50 2.63
CA ALA A 79 8.89 -6.27 3.34
C ALA A 79 8.86 -7.76 3.00
N ARG A 80 7.73 -8.21 2.46
CA ARG A 80 7.46 -9.58 2.08
C ARG A 80 6.55 -9.61 0.87
#